data_AF-A0A7D6W0G4-F1
#
_entry.id   AF-A0A7D6W0G4-F1
#
_cell.length_a   1.000
_cell.length_b   1.000
_cell.length_c   1.000
_cell.angle_alpha   90.00
_cell.angle_beta   90.00
_cell.angle_gamma   90.00
#
_symmetry.space_group_name_H-M   'P 1'
#
loop_
_entity.id
_entity.type
_entity.pdbx_description
1 polymer ?
#
loop_
_entity_poly.entity_id
_entity_poly.type
_entity_poly.pdbx_seq_one_letter_code
_entity_poly.pdbx_strand_id
1 'polypeptide(L)'
;MKKDRSIVDPAVRDVVSMPTSKEDLALILSNNYMPCFDNLDNITTEKSDMLCIAATAGGFSKRTLYSDDETILYFKEPVSLNGIWELEEQRNCCL
;
A
#
# COMPACT_ATOMS: atom_id res chain seq x y z
N MET A 1 -7.20 -14.06 1.63
CA MET A 1 -6.84 -12.74 2.20
C MET A 1 -7.09 -12.66 3.71
N LYS A 2 -8.32 -12.58 4.24
CA LYS A 2 -8.52 -12.44 5.71
C LYS A 2 -7.89 -13.58 6.54
N LYS A 3 -8.04 -14.83 6.12
CA LYS A 3 -7.55 -16.00 6.90
C LYS A 3 -6.02 -16.13 6.90
N ASP A 4 -5.37 -15.76 5.80
CA ASP A 4 -3.91 -15.85 5.67
C ASP A 4 -3.24 -14.72 6.48
N ARG A 5 -3.87 -13.53 6.47
CA ARG A 5 -3.43 -12.37 7.22
C ARG A 5 -3.46 -12.57 8.73
N SER A 6 -4.51 -13.19 9.28
CA SER A 6 -4.63 -13.41 10.74
C SER A 6 -3.52 -14.28 11.35
N ILE A 7 -2.78 -15.00 10.50
CA ILE A 7 -1.64 -15.83 10.92
C ILE A 7 -0.33 -15.04 10.87
N VAL A 8 -0.20 -14.12 9.90
CA VAL A 8 1.06 -13.45 9.56
C VAL A 8 1.13 -12.02 10.11
N ASP A 9 0.03 -11.28 10.09
CA ASP A 9 -0.02 -9.87 10.47
C ASP A 9 -0.81 -9.67 11.78
N PRO A 10 -0.17 -9.23 12.87
CA PRO A 10 -0.85 -8.96 14.14
C PRO A 10 -1.73 -7.70 14.11
N ALA A 11 -1.74 -6.93 13.02
CA ALA A 11 -2.47 -5.67 12.95
C ALA A 11 -3.99 -5.86 12.88
N VAL A 12 -4.71 -5.08 13.70
CA VAL A 12 -6.16 -5.18 13.98
C VAL A 12 -7.06 -4.92 12.75
N ARG A 13 -6.60 -4.19 11.74
CA ARG A 13 -7.42 -3.86 10.55
C ARG A 13 -7.32 -4.92 9.46
N ASP A 14 -8.37 -5.72 9.29
CA ASP A 14 -8.42 -6.85 8.34
C ASP A 14 -8.17 -6.52 6.86
N VAL A 15 -8.96 -5.61 6.31
CA VAL A 15 -8.96 -5.24 4.88
C VAL A 15 -9.13 -3.74 4.82
N VAL A 16 -8.28 -3.07 4.05
CA VAL A 16 -8.25 -1.61 3.99
C VAL A 16 -8.58 -1.18 2.56
N SER A 17 -9.49 -0.23 2.40
CA SER A 17 -9.73 0.41 1.12
C SER A 17 -8.51 1.23 0.70
N MET A 18 -8.26 1.35 -0.60
CA MET A 18 -7.16 2.19 -1.08
C MET A 18 -7.34 3.63 -0.61
N PRO A 19 -6.38 4.20 0.14
CA PRO A 19 -6.46 5.60 0.55
C PRO A 19 -6.36 6.54 -0.66
N THR A 20 -6.86 7.77 -0.49
CA THR A 20 -6.81 8.81 -1.51
C THR A 20 -5.45 9.50 -1.57
N SER A 21 -4.85 9.75 -0.41
CA SER A 21 -3.53 10.37 -0.28
C SER A 21 -2.41 9.32 -0.28
N LYS A 22 -1.28 9.68 -0.90
CA LYS A 22 -0.06 8.87 -0.92
C LYS A 22 0.57 8.74 0.47
N GLU A 23 0.43 9.77 1.30
CA GLU A 23 0.95 9.76 2.67
C GLU A 23 0.20 8.75 3.53
N ASP A 24 -1.11 8.67 3.37
CA ASP A 24 -1.94 7.67 4.06
C ASP A 24 -1.60 6.25 3.57
N LEU A 25 -1.31 6.08 2.27
CA LEU A 25 -0.82 4.81 1.72
C LEU A 25 0.49 4.39 2.37
N ALA A 26 1.47 5.29 2.44
CA ALA A 26 2.75 5.02 3.09
C ALA A 26 2.60 4.65 4.57
N LEU A 27 1.70 5.33 5.29
CA LEU A 27 1.39 5.00 6.68
C LEU A 27 0.79 3.61 6.83
N ILE A 28 -0.13 3.21 5.94
CA ILE A 28 -0.73 1.87 5.96
C ILE A 28 0.33 0.80 5.68
N LEU A 29 1.19 1.03 4.67
CA LEU A 29 2.25 0.11 4.27
C LEU A 29 3.32 -0.08 5.36
N SER A 30 3.60 0.94 6.17
CA SER A 30 4.59 0.85 7.24
C SER A 30 4.02 0.20 8.52
N ASN A 31 2.75 0.50 8.83
CA ASN A 31 2.12 0.02 10.06
C ASN A 31 1.60 -1.43 9.98
N ASN A 32 1.32 -1.94 8.78
CA ASN A 32 0.85 -3.32 8.60
C ASN A 32 1.98 -4.19 8.07
N TYR A 33 2.08 -5.43 8.57
CA TYR A 33 3.06 -6.38 8.05
C TYR A 33 2.60 -6.96 6.70
N MET A 34 1.29 -7.18 6.54
CA MET A 34 0.70 -7.68 5.30
C MET A 34 -0.53 -6.83 4.93
N PRO A 35 -0.33 -5.63 4.37
CA PRO A 35 -1.44 -4.78 3.93
C PRO A 35 -2.21 -5.47 2.80
N CYS A 36 -3.54 -5.46 2.93
CA CYS A 36 -4.47 -6.15 2.05
C CYS A 36 -5.50 -5.13 1.53
N PHE A 37 -5.39 -4.78 0.25
CA PHE A 37 -6.32 -3.88 -0.44
C PHE A 37 -7.34 -4.69 -1.24
N ASP A 38 -8.63 -4.35 -1.12
CA ASP A 38 -9.71 -5.07 -1.79
C ASP A 38 -10.63 -4.09 -2.54
N ASN A 39 -11.30 -4.59 -3.57
CA ASN A 39 -12.17 -3.81 -4.47
C ASN A 39 -11.47 -2.57 -5.05
N LEU A 40 -10.25 -2.75 -5.54
CA LEU A 40 -9.58 -1.73 -6.34
C LEU A 40 -10.22 -1.63 -7.72
N ASP A 41 -10.87 -0.50 -7.99
CA ASP A 41 -11.39 -0.21 -9.33
C ASP A 41 -10.30 0.40 -10.23
N ASN A 42 -9.46 1.27 -9.66
CA ASN A 42 -8.41 1.99 -10.37
C ASN A 42 -7.18 2.25 -9.49
N ILE A 43 -5.99 2.16 -10.09
CA ILE A 43 -4.71 2.50 -9.46
C ILE A 43 -4.07 3.63 -10.26
N THR A 44 -3.82 4.75 -9.62
CA THR A 44 -3.08 5.86 -10.25
C THR A 44 -1.59 5.54 -10.33
N THR A 45 -0.86 6.13 -11.28
CA THR A 45 0.59 5.92 -11.45
C THR A 45 1.36 6.14 -10.15
N GLU A 46 1.06 7.20 -9.41
CA GLU A 46 1.71 7.47 -8.12
C GLU A 46 1.51 6.36 -7.09
N LYS A 47 0.32 5.75 -7.04
CA LYS A 47 0.04 4.62 -6.13
C LYS A 47 0.77 3.36 -6.60
N SER A 48 0.82 3.14 -7.91
CA SER A 48 1.57 2.02 -8.51
C SER A 48 3.05 2.09 -8.16
N ASP A 49 3.67 3.27 -8.33
CA ASP A 49 5.08 3.49 -8.00
C ASP A 49 5.36 3.22 -6.52
N MET A 50 4.46 3.68 -5.64
CA MET A 50 4.58 3.43 -4.20
C MET A 50 4.44 1.96 -3.84
N LEU A 51 3.53 1.23 -4.49
CA LEU A 51 3.39 -0.22 -4.32
C LEU A 51 4.65 -0.96 -4.80
N CYS A 52 5.27 -0.53 -5.90
CA CYS A 52 6.53 -1.10 -6.38
C CYS A 52 7.69 -0.86 -5.39
N ILE A 53 7.78 0.34 -4.80
CA ILE A 53 8.76 0.64 -3.75
C ILE A 53 8.50 -0.23 -2.51
N ALA A 54 7.24 -0.42 -2.13
CA ALA A 54 6.88 -1.29 -1.01
C ALA A 54 7.19 -2.77 -1.26
N ALA A 55 7.02 -3.24 -2.49
CA ALA A 55 7.33 -4.60 -2.92
C ALA A 55 8.83 -4.91 -2.99
N THR A 56 9.70 -3.92 -2.79
CA THR A 56 11.16 -4.08 -2.69
C THR A 56 11.69 -3.71 -1.30
N ALA A 57 10.80 -3.66 -0.30
CA ALA A 57 11.07 -3.23 1.07
C ALA A 57 11.73 -1.84 1.15
N GLY A 58 11.37 -0.95 0.22
CA GLY A 58 11.85 0.42 0.19
C GLY A 58 11.30 1.26 1.35
N GLY A 59 11.58 2.56 1.30
CA GLY A 59 11.13 3.52 2.30
C GLY A 59 10.52 4.76 1.67
N PHE A 60 9.59 5.37 2.40
CA PHE A 60 9.00 6.67 2.05
C PHE A 60 9.33 7.68 3.13
N SER A 61 9.86 8.82 2.71
CA SER A 61 10.25 9.87 3.63
C SER A 61 9.26 11.03 3.59
N LYS A 62 8.87 11.52 4.77
CA LYS A 62 7.95 12.65 4.91
C LYS A 62 8.46 13.61 5.97
N ARG A 63 8.27 14.91 5.71
CA ARG A 63 8.46 15.95 6.72
C ARG A 63 7.39 15.89 7.80
N THR A 64 7.80 15.95 9.05
CA THR A 64 6.88 15.98 10.19
C THR A 64 6.16 17.33 10.22
N LEU A 65 4.85 17.33 10.44
CA LEU A 65 4.10 18.58 10.59
C LEU A 65 4.56 19.30 11.87
N TYR A 66 4.97 20.57 11.73
CA TYR A 66 5.44 21.42 12.82
C TYR A 66 6.76 20.98 13.51
N SER A 67 7.55 20.11 12.87
CA SER A 67 8.96 19.88 13.23
C SER A 67 9.82 19.90 11.98
N ASP A 68 11.08 20.34 12.08
CA ASP A 68 12.06 20.26 10.99
C ASP A 68 12.57 18.82 10.76
N ASP A 69 12.12 17.87 11.58
CA ASP A 69 12.51 16.47 11.51
C ASP A 69 11.84 15.72 10.35
N GLU A 70 12.64 14.90 9.69
CA GLU A 70 12.21 13.98 8.65
C GLU A 70 11.83 12.62 9.26
N THR A 71 10.61 12.16 8.98
CA THR A 71 10.14 10.83 9.36
C THR A 71 10.27 9.90 8.17
N ILE A 72 11.16 8.90 8.30
CA ILE A 72 11.33 7.84 7.32
C ILE A 72 10.43 6.66 7.70
N LEU A 73 9.50 6.32 6.82
CA LEU A 73 8.64 5.14 6.92
C LEU A 73 9.26 4.01 6.11
N TYR A 74 9.62 2.92 6.76
CA TYR A 74 10.04 1.70 6.08
C TYR A 74 8.82 0.84 5.77
N PHE A 75 8.76 0.31 4.55
CA PHE A 75 7.72 -0.59 4.11
C PHE A 75 8.08 -2.04 4.42
N LYS A 76 7.06 -2.87 4.60
CA LYS A 76 7.19 -4.30 4.86
C LYS A 76 6.62 -5.07 3.68
N GLU A 77 7.32 -6.11 3.26
CA GLU A 77 6.81 -7.09 2.30
C GLU A 77 6.08 -8.23 3.05
N PRO A 78 5.02 -8.85 2.49
CA PRO A 78 4.41 -8.64 1.17
C PRO A 78 3.10 -7.81 1.18
N VAL A 79 2.79 -7.14 0.06
CA VAL A 79 1.52 -6.41 -0.16
C VAL A 79 0.54 -7.27 -0.98
N SER A 80 -0.74 -7.31 -0.60
CA SER A 80 -1.79 -8.04 -1.32
C SER A 80 -2.87 -7.10 -1.81
N LEU A 81 -3.32 -7.30 -3.05
CA LEU A 81 -4.33 -6.46 -3.71
C LEU A 81 -5.33 -7.32 -4.49
N ASN A 82 -6.59 -6.88 -4.46
CA ASN A 82 -7.70 -7.41 -5.24
C ASN A 82 -8.51 -6.26 -5.83
N GLY A 83 -9.01 -6.42 -7.05
CA GLY A 83 -9.70 -5.37 -7.78
C GLY A 83 -10.65 -5.90 -8.84
N ILE A 84 -11.59 -5.04 -9.24
CA ILE A 84 -12.52 -5.28 -10.34
C ILE A 84 -12.04 -4.40 -11.49
N TRP A 85 -11.32 -4.99 -12.44
CA TRP A 85 -10.87 -4.26 -13.62
C TRP A 85 -11.96 -4.24 -14.69
N GLU A 86 -12.23 -3.06 -15.26
CA GLU A 86 -13.00 -2.95 -16.50
C GLU A 86 -12.08 -3.36 -17.68
N LEU A 87 -12.53 -4.31 -18.50
CA LEU A 87 -11.71 -5.06 -19.47
C LEU A 87 -11.13 -4.25 -20.65
N GLU A 88 -11.32 -2.92 -20.72
CA GLU A 88 -10.91 -2.11 -21.88
C GLU A 88 -9.54 -1.41 -21.78
N GLU A 89 -8.88 -1.40 -20.61
CA GLU A 89 -7.63 -0.62 -20.43
C GLU A 89 -6.40 -1.49 -20.10
N GLN A 90 -6.36 -2.73 -20.60
CA GLN A 90 -5.17 -3.59 -20.53
C GLN A 90 -4.13 -3.22 -21.61
N ARG A 91 -3.51 -2.04 -21.49
CA ARG A 91 -2.34 -1.76 -22.32
C ARG A 91 -1.09 -1.26 -21.63
N ASN A 92 -1.05 -1.04 -20.31
CA ASN A 92 0.19 -0.53 -19.69
C ASN A 92 0.41 -0.78 -18.18
N CYS A 93 -0.30 -1.69 -17.52
CA CYS A 93 0.10 -2.07 -16.15
C CYS A 93 1.11 -3.22 -16.19
N CYS A 94 2.34 -2.89 -15.83
CA CYS A 94 3.53 -3.72 -15.82
C CYS A 94 3.33 -5.16 -15.32
N LEU A 95 3.67 -6.11 -16.20
CA LEU A 95 4.42 -7.32 -15.88
C LEU A 95 5.71 -7.28 -16.69
#